data_AF-A0A7H4MM29-F1
#
_entry.id   AF-A0A7H4MM29-F1
#
_cell.length_a   1.000
_cell.length_b   1.000
_cell.length_c   1.000
_cell.angle_alpha   90.00
_cell.angle_beta   90.00
_cell.angle_gamma   90.00
#
_symmetry.space_group_name_H-M   'P 1'
#
loop_
_entity.id
_entity.type
_entity.pdbx_description
1 polymer ?
#
loop_
_entity_poly.entity_id
_entity_poly.type
_entity_poly.pdbx_seq_one_letter_code
_entity_poly.pdbx_strand_id
1 'polypeptide(L)'
;MAGGCCSLASGAVGILFALVWWRCYREPHEDPRLSQQEREHIENGGGLSAPTDQQVAFSWPLVRQLLSKRQIIGASIGQFAGNTVLVFFLTWFPTWLATERHMPWLKVGFFSILPFVAAAGGVMFGGWISDKLLKATGSANLGRKLPIVAGLLMASCIITANWLQSDLAVILVMSFAFFGQGMVGLGWTLISDIAPKGAGRPDRRPV
;
A
#
# COMPACT_ATOMS: atom_id res chain seq x y z
N MET A 1 -28.96 21.96 11.30
CA MET A 1 -29.13 20.84 12.27
C MET A 1 -28.79 19.45 11.71
N ALA A 2 -28.44 19.27 10.43
CA ALA A 2 -28.09 17.95 9.86
C ALA A 2 -26.62 17.52 10.08
N GLY A 3 -25.72 18.42 10.44
CA GLY A 3 -24.27 18.12 10.58
C GLY A 3 -23.88 17.32 11.83
N GLY A 4 -24.68 17.36 12.90
CA GLY A 4 -24.33 16.69 14.18
C GLY A 4 -24.59 15.18 14.19
N CYS A 5 -25.62 14.70 13.48
CA CYS A 5 -25.99 13.29 13.48
C CYS A 5 -24.99 12.40 12.73
N CYS A 6 -24.38 12.92 11.65
CA CYS A 6 -23.38 12.16 10.90
C CYS A 6 -22.10 11.90 11.71
N SER A 7 -21.67 12.87 12.53
CA SER A 7 -20.48 12.73 13.39
C SER A 7 -20.72 11.78 14.56
N LEU A 8 -21.93 11.76 15.11
CA LEU A 8 -22.31 10.80 16.16
C LEU A 8 -22.39 9.37 15.60
N ALA A 9 -22.94 9.19 14.40
CA ALA A 9 -23.00 7.91 13.73
C ALA A 9 -21.60 7.35 13.41
N SER A 10 -20.70 8.15 12.85
CA SER A 10 -19.32 7.72 12.58
C SER A 10 -18.54 7.44 13.86
N GLY A 11 -18.74 8.24 14.92
CA GLY A 11 -18.16 8.00 16.24
C GLY A 11 -18.65 6.69 16.86
N ALA A 12 -19.95 6.40 16.79
CA ALA A 12 -20.52 5.14 17.30
C ALA A 12 -19.97 3.92 16.54
N VAL A 13 -19.82 4.01 15.22
CA VAL A 13 -19.20 2.95 14.40
C VAL A 13 -17.73 2.74 14.81
N GLY A 14 -16.98 3.82 15.05
CA GLY A 14 -15.59 3.73 15.54
C GLY A 14 -15.47 3.05 16.90
N ILE A 15 -16.37 3.36 17.84
CA ILE A 15 -16.41 2.73 19.17
C ILE A 15 -16.79 1.25 19.06
N LEU A 16 -17.80 0.92 18.24
CA LEU A 16 -18.19 -0.48 18.00
C LEU A 16 -17.02 -1.26 17.38
N PHE A 17 -16.33 -0.69 16.40
CA PHE A 17 -15.14 -1.31 15.80
C PHE A 17 -14.02 -1.51 16.83
N ALA A 18 -13.75 -0.51 17.68
CA ALA A 18 -12.74 -0.63 18.74
C ALA A 18 -13.10 -1.71 19.77
N LEU A 19 -14.37 -1.85 20.14
CA LEU A 19 -14.85 -2.90 21.04
C LEU A 19 -14.75 -4.29 20.41
N VAL A 20 -15.12 -4.43 19.13
CA VAL A 20 -14.96 -5.69 18.39
C VAL A 20 -13.48 -6.03 18.25
N TRP A 21 -12.64 -5.06 17.90
CA TRP A 21 -11.20 -5.24 17.81
C TRP A 21 -10.61 -5.66 19.15
N TRP A 22 -10.92 -4.97 20.24
CA TRP A 22 -10.46 -5.34 21.59
C TRP A 22 -10.90 -6.74 22.01
N ARG A 23 -12.08 -7.19 21.54
CA ARG A 23 -12.63 -8.50 21.90
C ARG A 23 -12.11 -9.65 21.03
N CYS A 24 -11.76 -9.38 19.77
CA CYS A 24 -11.35 -10.36 18.76
C CYS A 24 -9.83 -10.39 18.53
N TYR A 25 -9.12 -9.27 18.72
CA TYR A 25 -7.68 -9.21 18.55
C TYR A 25 -7.01 -9.91 19.73
N ARG A 26 -6.29 -10.98 19.42
CA ARG A 26 -5.40 -11.70 20.32
C ARG A 26 -4.06 -11.83 19.62
N GLU A 27 -2.98 -11.57 20.35
CA GLU A 27 -1.66 -11.81 19.81
C GLU A 27 -1.44 -13.32 19.62
N PRO A 28 -0.70 -13.77 18.60
CA PRO A 28 -0.49 -15.19 18.32
C PRO A 28 0.08 -15.98 19.52
N HIS A 29 0.80 -15.28 20.41
CA HIS A 29 1.35 -15.83 21.65
C HIS A 29 0.30 -16.09 22.74
N GLU A 30 -0.85 -15.40 22.69
CA GLU A 30 -1.90 -15.43 23.72
C GLU A 30 -3.18 -16.13 23.27
N ASP A 31 -3.23 -16.65 22.04
CA ASP A 31 -4.42 -17.35 21.54
C ASP A 31 -4.39 -18.86 21.89
N PRO A 32 -5.29 -19.33 22.78
CA PRO A 32 -5.43 -20.74 23.09
C PRO A 32 -6.03 -21.57 21.94
N ARG A 33 -6.53 -20.93 20.88
CA ARG A 33 -7.13 -21.60 19.71
C ARG A 33 -6.16 -21.87 18.56
N LEU A 34 -4.93 -21.37 18.65
CA LEU A 34 -3.91 -21.58 17.63
C LEU A 34 -3.43 -23.04 17.64
N SER A 35 -3.70 -23.77 16.56
CA SER A 35 -3.25 -25.14 16.38
C SER A 35 -1.72 -25.17 16.33
N GLN A 36 -1.12 -26.26 16.82
CA GLN A 36 0.35 -26.42 16.85
C GLN A 36 0.97 -26.29 15.45
N GLN A 37 0.25 -26.74 14.41
CA GLN A 37 0.66 -26.57 13.00
C GLN A 37 0.65 -25.11 12.52
N GLU A 38 -0.31 -24.29 12.99
CA GLU A 38 -0.35 -22.87 12.65
C GLU A 38 0.76 -22.11 13.39
N ARG A 39 1.06 -22.49 14.64
CA ARG A 39 2.17 -21.92 15.40
C ARG A 39 3.51 -22.15 14.69
N GLU A 40 3.78 -23.39 14.28
CA GLU A 40 4.98 -23.74 13.51
C GLU A 40 5.03 -23.02 12.16
N HIS A 41 3.89 -22.81 11.50
CA HIS A 41 3.85 -22.06 10.24
C HIS A 41 4.20 -20.58 10.44
N ILE A 42 3.72 -19.94 11.51
CA ILE A 42 4.01 -18.54 11.83
C ILE A 42 5.46 -18.38 12.31
N GLU A 43 5.99 -19.34 13.07
CA GLU A 43 7.40 -19.39 13.50
C GLU A 43 8.33 -19.50 12.29
N ASN A 44 8.08 -20.46 11.39
CA ASN A 44 8.86 -20.66 10.17
C ASN A 44 8.71 -19.51 9.17
N GLY A 45 7.57 -18.81 9.16
CA GLY A 45 7.32 -17.61 8.36
C GLY A 45 7.95 -16.33 8.94
N GLY A 46 8.58 -16.39 10.12
CA GLY A 46 9.20 -15.24 10.79
C GLY A 46 8.20 -14.29 11.47
N GLY A 47 6.93 -14.68 11.60
CA GLY A 47 5.88 -13.92 12.28
C GLY A 47 6.03 -13.92 13.81
N LEU A 48 6.68 -14.93 14.36
CA LEU A 48 7.14 -14.98 15.75
C LEU A 48 8.62 -14.55 15.79
N SER A 49 8.89 -13.30 15.38
CA SER A 49 10.17 -12.71 15.76
C SER A 49 10.11 -12.53 17.27
N ALA A 50 10.83 -13.38 18.02
CA ALA A 50 11.05 -13.18 19.45
C ALA A 50 11.36 -11.70 19.70
N PRO A 51 10.82 -11.05 20.75
CA PRO A 51 11.05 -9.65 21.02
C PRO A 51 12.55 -9.44 21.12
N THR A 52 13.14 -9.02 20.00
CA THR A 52 14.54 -8.68 19.95
C THR A 52 14.52 -7.28 20.50
N ASP A 53 14.57 -7.20 21.82
CA ASP A 53 14.73 -5.99 22.63
C ASP A 53 16.09 -5.30 22.36
N GLN A 54 16.71 -5.59 21.22
CA GLN A 54 17.81 -4.81 20.69
C GLN A 54 17.18 -3.60 19.99
N GLN A 55 16.97 -2.55 20.77
CA GLN A 55 16.91 -1.20 20.26
C GLN A 55 18.18 -0.96 19.44
N VAL A 56 18.08 -1.13 18.12
CA VAL A 56 19.16 -0.79 17.20
C VAL A 56 19.37 0.71 17.33
N ALA A 57 20.48 1.13 17.93
CA ALA A 57 20.79 2.53 18.12
C ALA A 57 20.73 3.26 16.77
N PHE A 58 19.88 4.30 16.69
CA PHE A 58 19.74 5.13 15.50
C PHE A 58 21.11 5.70 15.13
N SER A 59 21.63 5.33 13.96
CA SER A 59 22.94 5.78 13.50
C SER A 59 22.82 6.46 12.14
N TRP A 60 23.24 7.72 12.09
CA TRP A 60 23.30 8.53 10.86
C TRP A 60 24.02 7.85 9.67
N PRO A 61 25.09 7.06 9.87
CA PRO A 61 25.71 6.29 8.79
C PRO A 61 24.78 5.23 8.19
N LEU A 62 23.92 4.61 9.00
CA LEU A 62 22.95 3.60 8.55
C LEU A 62 21.85 4.25 7.70
N VAL A 63 21.39 5.44 8.09
CA VAL A 63 20.45 6.24 7.30
C VAL A 63 21.05 6.62 5.95
N ARG A 64 22.32 7.07 5.93
CA ARG A 64 23.04 7.38 4.68
C ARG A 64 23.20 6.14 3.80
N GLN A 65 23.50 4.98 4.40
CA GLN A 65 23.66 3.72 3.68
C GLN A 65 22.32 3.20 3.11
N LEU A 66 21.21 3.40 3.83
CA LEU A 66 19.85 3.12 3.36
C LEU A 66 19.47 4.04 2.20
N LEU A 67 19.65 5.36 2.37
CA LEU A 67 19.34 6.36 1.34
C LEU A 67 20.21 6.19 0.09
N SER A 68 21.43 5.65 0.21
CA SER A 68 22.25 5.29 -0.96
C SER A 68 21.77 4.06 -1.74
N LYS A 69 20.81 3.26 -1.22
CA LYS A 69 20.25 2.14 -1.97
C LYS A 69 19.27 2.67 -3.02
N ARG A 70 19.55 2.36 -4.29
CA ARG A 70 18.66 2.66 -5.44
C ARG A 70 17.22 2.18 -5.26
N GLN A 71 17.03 1.08 -4.53
CA GLN A 71 15.69 0.54 -4.23
C GLN A 71 14.86 1.47 -3.35
N ILE A 72 15.49 2.12 -2.36
CA ILE A 72 14.81 3.04 -1.45
C ILE A 72 14.47 4.34 -2.16
N ILE A 73 15.42 4.91 -2.91
CA ILE A 73 15.16 6.09 -3.73
C ILE A 73 14.01 5.83 -4.72
N GLY A 74 14.05 4.69 -5.42
CA GLY A 74 12.99 4.31 -6.36
C GLY A 74 11.62 4.13 -5.69
N ALA A 75 11.58 3.48 -4.52
CA ALA A 75 10.34 3.33 -3.75
C ALA A 75 9.81 4.68 -3.24
N SER A 76 10.69 5.57 -2.76
CA SER A 76 10.30 6.90 -2.30
C SER A 76 9.75 7.77 -3.43
N ILE A 77 10.38 7.76 -4.61
CA ILE A 77 9.88 8.49 -5.78
C ILE A 77 8.54 7.90 -6.24
N GLY A 78 8.43 6.58 -6.32
CA GLY A 78 7.17 5.90 -6.66
C GLY A 78 6.05 6.24 -5.68
N GLN A 79 6.35 6.28 -4.38
CA GLN A 79 5.40 6.65 -3.35
C GLN A 79 4.99 8.13 -3.43
N PHE A 80 5.94 9.02 -3.70
CA PHE A 80 5.67 10.45 -3.87
C PHE A 80 4.77 10.70 -5.10
N ALA A 81 5.09 10.07 -6.22
CA ALA A 81 4.28 10.14 -7.44
C ALA A 81 2.88 9.56 -7.20
N GLY A 82 2.78 8.38 -6.57
CA GLY A 82 1.52 7.75 -6.21
C GLY A 82 0.67 8.63 -5.29
N ASN A 83 1.27 9.25 -4.27
CA ASN A 83 0.57 10.15 -3.37
C ASN A 83 0.10 11.43 -4.08
N THR A 84 0.92 11.99 -4.96
CA THR A 84 0.55 13.16 -5.77
C THR A 84 -0.66 12.86 -6.65
N VAL A 85 -0.65 11.70 -7.30
CA VAL A 85 -1.76 11.22 -8.13
C VAL A 85 -3.00 10.97 -7.26
N LEU A 86 -2.87 10.39 -6.07
CA LEU A 86 -3.98 10.22 -5.12
C LEU A 86 -4.63 11.55 -4.76
N VAL A 87 -3.84 12.54 -4.35
CA VAL A 87 -4.33 13.87 -3.98
C VAL A 87 -4.97 14.58 -5.17
N PHE A 88 -4.42 14.43 -6.37
CA PHE A 88 -5.01 14.96 -7.58
C PHE A 88 -6.42 14.40 -7.82
N PHE A 89 -6.61 13.09 -7.69
CA PHE A 89 -7.93 12.46 -7.87
C PHE A 89 -8.92 12.78 -6.75
N LEU A 90 -8.44 13.05 -5.54
CA LEU A 90 -9.30 13.41 -4.43
C LEU A 90 -9.82 14.85 -4.56
N THR A 91 -8.94 15.78 -4.95
CA THR A 91 -9.21 17.21 -4.84
C THR A 91 -9.59 17.84 -6.19
N TRP A 92 -8.91 17.47 -7.27
CA TRP A 92 -9.03 18.14 -8.56
C TRP A 92 -9.88 17.37 -9.56
N PHE A 93 -9.87 16.05 -9.53
CA PHE A 93 -10.58 15.23 -10.49
C PHE A 93 -12.11 15.42 -10.51
N PRO A 94 -12.82 15.50 -9.37
CA PRO A 94 -14.28 15.74 -9.39
C PRO A 94 -14.59 17.11 -9.99
N THR A 95 -13.83 18.13 -9.60
CA THR A 95 -13.96 19.49 -10.13
C THR A 95 -13.67 19.53 -11.62
N TRP A 96 -12.61 18.86 -12.09
CA TRP A 96 -12.25 18.77 -13.50
C TRP A 96 -13.34 18.13 -14.35
N LEU A 97 -13.97 17.04 -13.88
CA LEU A 97 -15.12 16.44 -14.55
C LEU A 97 -16.33 17.38 -14.60
N ALA A 98 -16.55 18.19 -13.56
CA ALA A 98 -17.64 19.15 -13.51
C ALA A 98 -17.41 20.36 -14.43
N THR A 99 -16.18 20.91 -14.45
CA THR A 99 -15.86 22.18 -15.12
C THR A 99 -15.42 22.00 -16.56
N GLU A 100 -14.54 21.03 -16.85
CA GLU A 100 -13.95 20.85 -18.19
C GLU A 100 -14.79 19.92 -19.06
N ARG A 101 -15.40 18.89 -18.46
CA ARG A 101 -16.30 17.97 -19.16
C ARG A 101 -17.78 18.34 -19.04
N HIS A 102 -18.09 19.45 -18.34
CA HIS A 102 -19.46 19.95 -18.12
C HIS A 102 -20.45 18.87 -17.63
N MET A 103 -19.96 17.89 -16.85
CA MET A 103 -20.82 16.82 -16.35
C MET A 103 -21.73 17.31 -15.22
N PRO A 104 -22.98 16.81 -15.15
CA PRO A 104 -23.83 17.08 -14.01
C PRO A 104 -23.21 16.49 -12.74
N TRP A 105 -23.24 17.25 -11.64
CA TRP A 105 -22.65 16.89 -10.34
C TRP A 105 -23.03 15.50 -9.83
N LEU A 106 -24.25 15.05 -10.13
CA LEU A 106 -24.71 13.71 -9.76
C LEU A 106 -23.89 12.61 -10.43
N LYS A 107 -23.53 12.78 -11.71
CA LYS A 107 -22.66 11.85 -12.45
C LYS A 107 -21.21 11.95 -11.99
N VAL A 108 -20.73 13.16 -11.70
CA VAL A 108 -19.36 13.39 -11.21
C VAL A 108 -19.08 12.53 -9.99
N GLY A 109 -19.97 12.52 -8.99
CA GLY A 109 -19.80 11.68 -7.79
C GLY A 109 -19.64 10.19 -8.10
N PHE A 110 -20.49 9.63 -8.97
CA PHE A 110 -20.39 8.21 -9.37
C PHE A 110 -19.10 7.91 -10.13
N PHE A 111 -18.70 8.78 -11.07
CA PHE A 111 -17.50 8.58 -11.87
C PHE A 111 -16.20 8.82 -11.07
N SER A 112 -16.23 9.69 -10.07
CA SER A 112 -15.10 9.92 -9.16
C SER A 112 -14.75 8.69 -8.32
N ILE A 113 -15.71 7.80 -8.05
CA ILE A 113 -15.49 6.58 -7.25
C ILE A 113 -14.80 5.47 -8.07
N LEU A 114 -15.01 5.41 -9.39
CA LEU A 114 -14.49 4.34 -10.25
C LEU A 114 -12.97 4.15 -10.16
N PRO A 115 -12.13 5.20 -10.23
CA PRO A 115 -10.69 5.05 -10.06
C PRO A 115 -10.32 4.46 -8.70
N PHE A 116 -10.99 4.86 -7.61
CA PHE A 116 -10.71 4.32 -6.28
C PHE A 116 -11.09 2.84 -6.15
N VAL A 117 -12.20 2.42 -6.74
CA VAL A 117 -12.59 1.00 -6.80
C VAL A 117 -11.57 0.20 -7.61
N ALA A 118 -11.10 0.75 -8.73
CA ALA A 118 -10.05 0.13 -9.55
C ALA A 118 -8.73 0.04 -8.76
N ALA A 119 -8.33 1.07 -8.02
CA ALA A 119 -7.16 1.01 -7.14
C ALA A 119 -7.30 -0.06 -6.05
N ALA A 120 -8.47 -0.21 -5.42
CA ALA A 120 -8.72 -1.26 -4.46
C ALA A 120 -8.53 -2.66 -5.08
N GLY A 121 -9.08 -2.87 -6.28
CA GLY A 121 -8.84 -4.09 -7.06
C GLY A 121 -7.36 -4.30 -7.41
N GLY A 122 -6.65 -3.22 -7.74
CA GLY A 122 -5.21 -3.22 -8.04
C GLY A 122 -4.36 -3.64 -6.85
N VAL A 123 -4.68 -3.20 -5.64
CA VAL A 123 -3.99 -3.63 -4.41
C VAL A 123 -4.17 -5.14 -4.19
N MET A 124 -5.40 -5.64 -4.27
CA MET A 124 -5.69 -7.07 -4.09
C MET A 124 -4.98 -7.93 -5.15
N PHE A 125 -5.04 -7.48 -6.42
CA PHE A 125 -4.41 -8.16 -7.53
C PHE A 125 -2.88 -8.13 -7.44
N GLY A 126 -2.31 -6.99 -7.04
CA GLY A 126 -0.87 -6.84 -6.79
C GLY A 126 -0.38 -7.78 -5.69
N GLY A 127 -1.14 -7.90 -4.60
CA GLY A 127 -0.86 -8.84 -3.51
C GLY A 127 -0.90 -10.29 -4.00
N TRP A 128 -1.95 -10.67 -4.74
CA TRP A 128 -2.07 -12.01 -5.30
C TRP A 128 -0.94 -12.36 -6.28
N ILE A 129 -0.56 -11.43 -7.17
CA ILE A 129 0.59 -11.61 -8.07
C ILE A 129 1.88 -11.77 -7.26
N SER A 130 2.08 -10.93 -6.24
CA SER A 130 3.26 -10.98 -5.38
C SER A 130 3.39 -12.35 -4.70
N ASP A 131 2.30 -12.85 -4.12
CA ASP A 131 2.27 -14.16 -3.46
C ASP A 131 2.48 -15.31 -4.46
N LYS A 132 1.88 -15.22 -5.65
CA LYS A 132 2.05 -16.23 -6.70
C LYS A 132 3.49 -16.28 -7.21
N LEU A 133 4.13 -15.12 -7.42
CA LEU A 133 5.54 -15.06 -7.79
C LEU A 133 6.45 -15.53 -6.65
N LEU A 134 6.14 -15.20 -5.40
CA LEU A 134 6.93 -15.66 -4.26
C LEU A 134 6.93 -17.20 -4.20
N LYS A 135 5.76 -17.83 -4.37
CA LYS A 135 5.62 -19.30 -4.42
C LYS A 135 6.29 -19.92 -5.64
N ALA A 136 6.28 -19.24 -6.79
CA ALA A 136 6.84 -19.77 -8.04
C ALA A 136 8.36 -19.59 -8.18
N THR A 137 8.93 -18.48 -7.69
CA THR A 137 10.33 -18.11 -7.93
C THR A 137 11.19 -18.26 -6.67
N GLY A 138 10.59 -18.36 -5.48
CA GLY A 138 11.32 -18.43 -4.20
C GLY A 138 12.10 -17.15 -3.83
N SER A 139 12.04 -16.10 -4.65
CA SER A 139 12.77 -14.85 -4.46
C SER A 139 11.81 -13.72 -4.09
N ALA A 140 11.84 -13.30 -2.83
CA ALA A 140 11.08 -12.16 -2.33
C ALA A 140 11.39 -10.84 -3.08
N ASN A 141 12.59 -10.72 -3.63
CA ASN A 141 13.01 -9.53 -4.36
C ASN A 141 12.31 -9.44 -5.73
N LEU A 142 12.13 -10.56 -6.43
CA LEU A 142 11.42 -10.62 -7.72
C LEU A 142 9.91 -10.51 -7.54
N GLY A 143 9.35 -11.25 -6.57
CA GLY A 143 7.91 -11.25 -6.31
C GLY A 143 7.34 -9.89 -5.95
N ARG A 144 8.17 -9.01 -5.39
CA ARG A 144 7.74 -7.67 -4.97
C ARG A 144 8.13 -6.56 -5.94
N LYS A 145 9.23 -6.72 -6.69
CA LYS A 145 9.63 -5.73 -7.72
C LYS A 145 8.76 -5.79 -8.96
N LEU A 146 8.37 -6.98 -9.42
CA LEU A 146 7.61 -7.14 -10.65
C LEU A 146 6.22 -6.48 -10.58
N PRO A 147 5.43 -6.64 -9.50
CA PRO A 147 4.15 -5.94 -9.36
C PRO A 147 4.31 -4.42 -9.33
N ILE A 148 5.39 -3.90 -8.71
CA ILE A 148 5.66 -2.46 -8.66
C ILE A 148 6.04 -1.92 -10.05
N VAL A 149 6.93 -2.60 -10.77
CA VAL A 149 7.33 -2.17 -12.11
C VAL A 149 6.15 -2.26 -13.08
N ALA A 150 5.36 -3.33 -13.02
CA ALA A 150 4.14 -3.46 -13.80
C ALA A 150 3.12 -2.37 -13.44
N GLY A 151 2.94 -2.07 -12.16
CA GLY A 151 2.08 -1.00 -11.67
C GLY A 151 2.51 0.39 -12.15
N LEU A 152 3.82 0.68 -12.14
CA LEU A 152 4.39 1.92 -12.69
C LEU A 152 4.18 2.05 -14.21
N LEU A 153 4.34 0.96 -14.95
CA LEU A 153 4.07 0.93 -16.40
C LEU A 153 2.57 1.09 -16.70
N MET A 154 1.70 0.57 -15.86
CA MET A 154 0.25 0.81 -15.99
C MET A 154 -0.10 2.24 -15.61
N ALA A 155 0.53 2.81 -14.58
CA ALA A 155 0.29 4.20 -14.19
C ALA A 155 0.72 5.21 -15.26
N SER A 156 1.76 4.90 -16.06
CA SER A 156 2.23 5.80 -17.14
C SER A 156 1.20 5.98 -18.27
N CYS A 157 0.21 5.08 -18.40
CA CYS A 157 -0.87 5.24 -19.37
C CYS A 157 -1.82 6.41 -19.03
N ILE A 158 -1.69 7.03 -17.85
CA ILE A 158 -2.46 8.22 -17.49
C ILE A 158 -2.21 9.39 -18.45
N ILE A 159 -1.01 9.47 -19.05
CA ILE A 159 -0.65 10.53 -20.01
C ILE A 159 -1.57 10.47 -21.24
N THR A 160 -1.98 9.27 -21.63
CA THR A 160 -2.87 9.04 -22.76
C THR A 160 -4.24 9.70 -22.58
N ALA A 161 -4.68 9.91 -21.33
CA ALA A 161 -5.96 10.57 -21.04
C ALA A 161 -6.06 12.00 -21.60
N ASN A 162 -4.92 12.70 -21.78
CA ASN A 162 -4.91 14.06 -22.35
C ASN A 162 -5.32 14.11 -23.83
N TRP A 163 -5.15 13.01 -24.59
CA TRP A 163 -5.51 12.96 -26.01
C TRP A 163 -6.90 12.37 -26.25
N LEU A 164 -7.58 11.90 -25.21
CA LEU A 164 -8.90 11.27 -25.33
C LEU A 164 -10.01 12.31 -25.29
N GLN A 165 -10.78 12.38 -26.38
CA GLN A 165 -11.94 13.28 -26.49
C GLN A 165 -13.19 12.74 -25.80
N SER A 166 -13.30 11.41 -25.62
CA SER A 166 -14.44 10.78 -24.96
C SER A 166 -14.28 10.73 -23.44
N ASP A 167 -15.29 11.23 -22.73
CA ASP A 167 -15.38 11.24 -21.26
C ASP A 167 -15.21 9.85 -20.64
N LEU A 168 -15.94 8.86 -21.18
CA LEU A 168 -15.88 7.48 -20.69
C LEU A 168 -14.49 6.88 -20.90
N ALA A 169 -13.87 7.16 -22.04
CA ALA A 169 -12.56 6.63 -22.34
C ALA A 169 -11.50 7.22 -21.38
N VAL A 170 -11.59 8.51 -21.04
CA VAL A 170 -10.71 9.12 -20.02
C VAL A 170 -10.88 8.43 -18.67
N ILE A 171 -12.11 8.24 -18.22
CA ILE A 171 -12.40 7.60 -16.92
C ILE A 171 -11.86 6.17 -16.89
N LEU A 172 -12.00 5.41 -17.98
CA LEU A 172 -11.46 4.05 -18.08
C LEU A 172 -9.93 4.03 -18.02
N VAL A 173 -9.25 4.88 -18.81
CA VAL A 173 -7.79 4.99 -18.80
C VAL A 173 -7.28 5.42 -17.42
N MET A 174 -7.95 6.38 -16.80
CA MET A 174 -7.62 6.86 -15.46
C MET A 174 -7.86 5.79 -14.39
N SER A 175 -8.95 5.04 -14.48
CA SER A 175 -9.22 3.92 -13.57
C SER A 175 -8.18 2.82 -13.71
N PHE A 176 -7.76 2.51 -14.94
CA PHE A 176 -6.69 1.55 -15.21
C PHE A 176 -5.33 2.04 -14.68
N ALA A 177 -5.01 3.33 -14.83
CA ALA A 177 -3.81 3.91 -14.24
C ALA A 177 -3.84 3.83 -12.70
N PHE A 178 -4.99 4.08 -12.09
CA PHE A 178 -5.19 3.97 -10.63
C PHE A 178 -5.14 2.53 -10.13
N PHE A 179 -5.61 1.57 -10.92
CA PHE A 179 -5.38 0.14 -10.68
C PHE A 179 -3.88 -0.18 -10.61
N GLY A 180 -3.10 0.32 -11.59
CA GLY A 180 -1.63 0.22 -11.58
C GLY A 180 -1.00 0.86 -10.34
N GLN A 181 -1.47 2.05 -9.95
CA GLN A 181 -1.05 2.71 -8.72
C GLN A 181 -1.31 1.86 -7.48
N GLY A 182 -2.47 1.19 -7.40
CA GLY A 182 -2.80 0.26 -6.32
C GLY A 182 -1.77 -0.84 -6.14
N MET A 183 -1.24 -1.39 -7.24
CA MET A 183 -0.16 -2.40 -7.19
C MET A 183 1.16 -1.84 -6.66
N VAL A 184 1.45 -0.56 -6.89
CA VAL A 184 2.64 0.13 -6.37
C VAL A 184 2.56 0.35 -4.85
N GLY A 185 1.34 0.40 -4.28
CA GLY A 185 1.10 0.58 -2.84
C GLY A 185 1.76 -0.48 -1.94
N LEU A 186 2.16 -1.63 -2.50
CA LEU A 186 3.00 -2.62 -1.80
C LEU A 186 4.41 -2.11 -1.47
N GLY A 187 4.81 -0.95 -1.98
CA GLY A 187 6.09 -0.32 -1.65
C GLY A 187 6.31 -0.12 -0.15
N TRP A 188 5.26 0.12 0.63
CA TRP A 188 5.36 0.28 2.09
C TRP A 188 5.89 -0.96 2.80
N THR A 189 5.42 -2.16 2.41
CA THR A 189 5.88 -3.41 3.01
C THR A 189 7.31 -3.73 2.59
N LEU A 190 7.69 -3.37 1.36
CA LEU A 190 9.07 -3.48 0.89
C LEU A 190 10.04 -2.59 1.66
N ILE A 191 9.66 -1.36 2.01
CA ILE A 191 10.52 -0.47 2.80
C ILE A 191 10.74 -1.07 4.19
N SER A 192 9.68 -1.60 4.83
CA SER A 192 9.77 -2.29 6.11
C SER A 192 10.66 -3.54 6.07
N ASP A 193 10.70 -4.26 4.94
CA ASP A 193 11.50 -5.48 4.79
C ASP A 193 12.94 -5.24 4.31
N ILE A 194 13.21 -4.12 3.63
CA ILE A 194 14.58 -3.70 3.26
C ILE A 194 15.31 -3.10 4.48
N ALA A 195 14.60 -2.69 5.52
CA ALA A 195 15.21 -2.34 6.79
C ALA A 195 16.00 -3.56 7.31
N PRO A 196 17.31 -3.43 7.55
CA PRO A 196 18.17 -4.58 7.79
C PRO A 196 17.76 -5.29 9.09
N LYS A 197 17.29 -6.53 8.97
CA LYS A 197 17.18 -7.46 10.11
C LYS A 197 18.59 -7.80 10.58
N GLY A 198 19.06 -7.10 11.62
CA GLY A 198 20.33 -7.41 12.29
C GLY A 198 21.57 -6.62 11.83
N ALA A 199 21.45 -5.35 11.43
CA ALA A 199 22.63 -4.48 11.25
C ALA A 199 23.19 -4.02 12.61
N GLY A 200 23.71 -4.97 13.37
CA GLY A 200 24.28 -4.79 14.70
C GLY A 200 25.12 -6.00 15.09
N ARG A 201 25.88 -6.59 14.15
CA ARG A 201 27.02 -7.44 14.54
C ARG A 201 28.20 -6.49 14.72
N PRO A 202 28.59 -6.10 15.96
CA PRO A 202 29.85 -5.43 16.15
C PRO A 202 30.95 -6.38 15.64
N ASP A 203 31.79 -5.86 14.77
CA ASP A 203 33.04 -6.46 14.33
C ASP A 203 33.87 -6.86 15.57
N ARG A 204 33.72 -8.11 16.02
CA ARG A 204 34.74 -8.74 16.86
C ARG A 204 35.87 -9.13 15.91
N ARG A 205 36.82 -8.22 15.72
CA ARG A 205 38.16 -8.60 15.25
C ARG A 205 38.75 -9.60 16.24
N PRO A 206 39.22 -10.78 15.80
CA PRO A 206 40.09 -11.59 16.62
C PRO A 206 41.53 -11.09 16.47
N VAL A 207 42.17 -10.90 17.65
CA VAL A 207 43.60 -10.70 17.93
C VAL A 207 44.17 -9.32 17.63
#